data_AF-A0A5S5DC14-F1
#
_entry.id   AF-A0A5S5DC14-F1
#
_cell.length_a   1.000
_cell.length_b   1.000
_cell.length_c   1.000
_cell.angle_alpha   90.00
_cell.angle_beta   90.00
_cell.angle_gamma   90.00
#
_symmetry.space_group_name_H-M   'P 1'
#
loop_
_entity.id
_entity.type
_entity.pdbx_description
1 polymer ?
#
loop_
_entity_poly.entity_id
_entity_poly.type
_entity_poly.pdbx_seq_one_letter_code
_entity_poly.pdbx_strand_id
1 'polypeptide(L)'
;MRQIFLIFLLLWISGNASAQPKTELISVQDKGRISVVVPNTCPVFLGENIKYIGFYYRNSKLTDIVFNFEKPIQDLNFDPDTNTVALNRGFDLTIKGDVMLMYNQFPDLVIPQMPRAMNQTYLGAQDTTMKFSMYRIDMHRDSTIYTYFRGTEIGHGFSSGLPAKFNGDFQGFRDGLKKSTKRIEPIKDLDSALVYETVVSKKGELDDIKLIIGRSSKFSKLVEESLKKARWVPAFQSSTGALMRVKMRIYVELCQDGEIVVKLPNKLYNHTGD
;
A
#
# COMPACT_ATOMS: atom_id res chain seq x y z
N MET A 1 22.38 -35.35 5.94
CA MET A 1 23.58 -34.50 6.01
C MET A 1 23.14 -33.06 5.79
N ARG A 2 23.34 -32.21 6.81
CA ARG A 2 22.94 -30.79 6.87
C ARG A 2 24.08 -29.92 6.36
N GLN A 3 23.80 -28.91 5.53
CA GLN A 3 24.63 -27.72 5.44
C GLN A 3 23.71 -26.49 5.43
N ILE A 4 23.75 -25.77 6.54
CA ILE A 4 23.11 -24.47 6.78
C ILE A 4 24.17 -23.43 6.41
N PHE A 5 23.89 -22.59 5.42
CA PHE A 5 24.67 -21.38 5.18
C PHE A 5 24.23 -20.33 6.20
N LEU A 6 25.07 -20.11 7.21
CA LEU A 6 24.99 -18.98 8.13
C LEU A 6 26.10 -18.02 7.72
N ILE A 7 25.75 -16.90 7.08
CA ILE A 7 26.70 -15.82 6.82
C ILE A 7 26.62 -14.85 8.00
N PHE A 8 27.63 -14.91 8.86
CA PHE A 8 27.96 -13.85 9.81
C PHE A 8 28.69 -12.74 9.04
N LEU A 9 28.14 -11.53 9.04
CA LEU A 9 28.89 -10.33 8.69
C LEU A 9 29.01 -9.45 9.95
N LEU A 10 30.10 -9.69 10.69
CA LEU A 10 30.64 -8.75 11.67
C LEU A 10 31.66 -7.89 10.93
N LEU A 11 31.30 -6.65 10.64
CA LEU A 11 32.26 -5.62 10.24
C LEU A 11 32.17 -4.48 11.25
N TRP A 12 33.21 -4.46 12.09
CA TRP A 12 33.58 -3.40 12.99
C TRP A 12 34.12 -2.25 12.11
N ILE A 13 33.42 -1.12 12.04
CA ILE A 13 33.96 0.12 11.49
C ILE A 13 34.12 1.10 12.65
N SER A 14 35.38 1.42 12.92
CA SER A 14 35.88 2.42 13.84
C SER A 14 35.37 3.83 13.51
N GLY A 15 35.38 4.69 14.53
CA GLY A 15 34.82 6.03 14.54
C GLY A 15 35.15 6.88 13.31
N ASN A 16 34.10 7.21 12.57
CA ASN A 16 33.90 8.54 12.04
C ASN A 16 32.58 9.02 12.60
N ALA A 17 32.62 10.04 13.45
CA ALA A 17 31.42 10.82 13.78
C ALA A 17 30.94 11.42 12.46
N SER A 18 30.06 10.70 11.75
CA SER A 18 29.28 11.23 10.65
C SER A 18 28.63 12.49 11.18
N ALA A 19 29.10 13.65 10.70
CA ALA A 19 28.37 14.90 10.89
C ALA A 19 26.94 14.61 10.46
N GLN A 20 26.01 14.55 11.41
CA GLN A 20 24.61 14.40 11.04
C GLN A 20 24.29 15.59 10.13
N PRO A 21 23.67 15.37 8.96
CA PRO A 21 23.30 16.46 8.08
C PRO A 21 22.58 17.50 8.94
N LYS A 22 23.04 18.76 8.83
CA LYS A 22 22.51 19.87 9.59
C LYS A 22 21.02 19.95 9.26
N THR A 23 20.18 19.43 10.15
CA THR A 23 18.74 19.43 9.99
C THR A 23 18.28 20.88 10.01
N GLU A 24 18.02 21.46 8.83
CA GLU A 24 17.35 22.76 8.74
C GLU A 24 15.90 22.58 9.14
N LEU A 25 15.64 22.81 10.42
CA LEU A 25 14.36 22.58 11.03
C LEU A 25 13.45 23.79 10.76
N ILE A 26 12.71 23.75 9.66
CA ILE A 26 11.62 24.69 9.43
C ILE A 26 10.35 24.11 10.05
N SER A 27 10.06 24.49 11.30
CA SER A 27 8.79 24.17 11.93
C SER A 27 7.73 25.19 11.52
N VAL A 28 6.78 24.79 10.68
CA VAL A 28 5.58 25.59 10.42
C VAL A 28 4.49 25.12 11.37
N GLN A 29 4.07 26.00 12.28
CA GLN A 29 2.89 25.78 13.11
C GLN A 29 1.69 26.42 12.43
N ASP A 30 0.76 25.59 11.96
CA ASP A 30 -0.55 26.04 11.48
C ASP A 30 -1.61 25.07 12.02
N LYS A 31 -2.66 25.60 12.65
CA LYS A 31 -3.89 24.87 13.04
C LYS A 31 -3.64 23.48 13.65
N GLY A 32 -2.79 23.39 14.69
CA GLY A 32 -2.55 22.12 15.42
C GLY A 32 -1.66 21.11 14.68
N ARG A 33 -0.96 21.52 13.63
CA ARG A 33 0.03 20.71 12.89
C ARG A 33 1.45 21.17 13.17
N ILE A 34 2.37 20.22 13.19
CA ILE A 34 3.82 20.47 13.17
C ILE A 34 4.41 19.71 12.01
N SER A 35 5.16 20.40 11.15
CA SER A 35 5.96 19.76 10.11
C SER A 35 7.45 19.92 10.40
N VAL A 36 8.23 18.87 10.14
CA VAL A 36 9.70 18.90 10.21
C VAL A 36 10.27 18.46 8.87
N VAL A 37 11.16 19.27 8.32
CA VAL A 37 11.84 18.99 7.05
C VAL A 37 13.25 18.49 7.34
N VAL A 38 13.66 17.42 6.67
CA VAL A 38 15.05 16.93 6.69
C VAL A 38 15.55 16.74 5.26
N PRO A 39 16.84 16.95 4.97
CA PRO A 39 17.41 16.60 3.67
C PRO A 39 17.23 15.11 3.35
N ASN A 40 16.96 14.78 2.09
CA ASN A 40 16.78 13.41 1.63
C ASN A 40 17.69 13.08 0.43
N THR A 41 18.10 11.83 0.33
CA THR A 41 18.90 11.29 -0.78
C THR A 41 18.39 9.92 -1.23
N CYS A 42 17.07 9.67 -1.12
CA CYS A 42 16.50 8.36 -1.42
C CYS A 42 16.69 7.98 -2.91
N PRO A 43 17.30 6.82 -3.22
CA PRO A 43 17.56 6.41 -4.61
C PRO A 43 16.31 6.17 -5.46
N VAL A 44 15.15 5.95 -4.85
CA VAL A 44 13.88 5.68 -5.56
C VAL A 44 13.49 6.80 -6.55
N PHE A 45 14.01 8.02 -6.37
CA PHE A 45 13.77 9.15 -7.27
C PHE A 45 14.71 9.21 -8.49
N LEU A 46 15.65 8.27 -8.62
CA LEU A 46 16.68 8.26 -9.68
C LEU A 46 16.22 7.64 -11.00
N GLY A 47 15.11 6.90 -11.02
CA GLY A 47 14.64 6.20 -12.22
C GLY A 47 13.22 6.53 -12.67
N GLU A 48 12.45 7.26 -11.87
CA GLU A 48 11.02 7.43 -12.09
C GLU A 48 10.57 8.89 -12.05
N ASN A 49 9.51 9.20 -12.79
CA ASN A 49 8.81 10.50 -12.76
C ASN A 49 8.01 10.68 -11.44
N ILE A 50 8.55 10.27 -10.29
CA ILE A 50 7.92 10.41 -8.99
C ILE A 50 8.16 11.84 -8.48
N LYS A 51 7.06 12.58 -8.26
CA LYS A 51 7.06 13.89 -7.63
C LYS A 51 7.36 13.78 -6.13
N TYR A 52 6.67 12.87 -5.45
CA TYR A 52 6.87 12.57 -4.02
C TYR A 52 6.20 11.25 -3.64
N ILE A 53 6.58 10.71 -2.49
CA ILE A 53 6.00 9.50 -1.89
C ILE A 53 5.40 9.85 -0.53
N GLY A 54 4.09 9.67 -0.40
CA GLY A 54 3.36 9.89 0.84
C GLY A 54 3.26 8.59 1.66
N PHE A 55 3.67 8.64 2.92
CA PHE A 55 3.54 7.55 3.89
C PHE A 55 2.49 7.97 4.93
N TYR A 56 1.37 7.25 5.01
CA TYR A 56 0.25 7.65 5.86
C TYR A 56 0.13 6.76 7.08
N TYR A 57 0.01 7.39 8.24
CA TYR A 57 -0.06 6.73 9.53
C TYR A 57 -1.47 6.82 10.11
N ARG A 58 -1.92 5.74 10.73
CA ARG A 58 -3.12 5.70 11.57
C ARG A 58 -2.76 5.05 12.90
N ASN A 59 -3.07 5.73 14.00
CA ASN A 59 -2.73 5.26 15.35
C ASN A 59 -1.25 4.86 15.46
N SER A 60 -0.37 5.69 14.92
CA SER A 60 1.08 5.46 14.86
C SER A 60 1.54 4.23 14.07
N LYS A 61 0.66 3.60 13.29
CA LYS A 61 1.00 2.51 12.37
C LYS A 61 0.95 3.01 10.93
N LEU A 62 1.98 2.73 10.15
CA LEU A 62 1.98 3.00 8.72
C LEU A 62 0.93 2.10 8.05
N THR A 63 -0.06 2.69 7.40
CA THR A 63 -1.16 1.95 6.77
C THR A 63 -1.20 2.08 5.26
N ASP A 64 -0.63 3.14 4.70
CA ASP A 64 -0.70 3.41 3.27
C ASP A 64 0.60 4.03 2.77
N ILE A 65 0.99 3.67 1.55
CA ILE A 65 2.03 4.37 0.79
C ILE A 65 1.44 4.79 -0.55
N VAL A 66 1.63 6.05 -0.94
CA VAL A 66 1.14 6.61 -2.21
C VAL A 66 2.28 7.27 -2.95
N PHE A 67 2.58 6.74 -4.13
CA PHE A 67 3.51 7.34 -5.08
C PHE A 67 2.75 8.36 -5.92
N ASN A 68 3.22 9.61 -5.92
CA ASN A 68 2.67 10.68 -6.75
C ASN A 68 3.66 10.95 -7.88
N PHE A 69 3.18 11.01 -9.11
CA PHE A 69 3.99 11.16 -10.33
C PHE A 69 3.84 12.56 -10.92
N GLU A 70 4.89 13.06 -11.60
CA GLU A 70 4.91 14.37 -12.25
C GLU A 70 4.14 14.40 -13.58
N LYS A 71 4.06 13.27 -14.29
CA LYS A 71 3.38 13.12 -15.58
C LYS A 71 2.58 11.81 -15.62
N PRO A 72 1.50 11.73 -16.44
CA PRO A 72 0.84 10.48 -16.74
C PRO A 72 1.85 9.44 -17.24
N ILE A 73 1.87 8.24 -16.66
CA ILE A 73 2.53 7.11 -17.30
C ILE A 73 1.70 6.80 -18.56
N GLN A 74 2.31 6.87 -19.74
CA GLN A 74 1.64 6.67 -21.02
C GLN A 74 1.07 5.23 -21.20
N ASP A 75 1.45 4.29 -20.33
CA ASP A 75 0.99 2.90 -20.32
C ASP A 75 -0.34 2.66 -19.57
N LEU A 76 -1.08 3.71 -19.21
CA LEU A 76 -2.43 3.60 -18.65
C LEU A 76 -3.44 3.91 -19.75
N ASN A 77 -4.05 2.86 -20.31
CA ASN A 77 -5.15 2.94 -21.27
C ASN A 77 -6.19 3.97 -20.81
N PHE A 78 -6.42 4.95 -21.67
CA PHE A 78 -7.21 6.15 -21.45
C PHE A 78 -8.72 5.87 -21.56
N ASP A 79 -9.53 6.09 -20.51
CA ASP A 79 -10.97 6.34 -20.67
C ASP A 79 -11.21 7.86 -20.82
N PRO A 80 -11.66 8.33 -22.00
CA PRO A 80 -11.95 9.74 -22.24
C PRO A 80 -13.07 10.31 -21.35
N ASP A 81 -13.85 9.49 -20.65
CA ASP A 81 -15.02 9.93 -19.88
C ASP A 81 -14.72 10.41 -18.45
N THR A 82 -13.50 10.20 -17.91
CA THR A 82 -13.20 10.49 -16.49
C THR A 82 -12.32 11.72 -16.23
N ASN A 83 -11.70 12.28 -17.28
CA ASN A 83 -10.94 13.55 -17.31
C ASN A 83 -9.96 13.80 -16.12
N THR A 84 -9.57 12.76 -15.40
CA THR A 84 -8.67 12.84 -14.25
C THR A 84 -7.67 11.70 -14.33
N VAL A 85 -6.52 11.97 -14.94
CA VAL A 85 -5.37 11.06 -14.85
C VAL A 85 -4.98 10.98 -13.38
N ALA A 86 -5.22 9.85 -12.73
CA ALA A 86 -4.68 9.63 -11.40
C ALA A 86 -3.15 9.55 -11.50
N LEU A 87 -2.48 10.67 -11.18
CA LEU A 87 -1.04 10.78 -10.97
C LEU A 87 -0.57 10.00 -9.73
N ASN A 88 -1.38 9.11 -9.16
CA ASN A 88 -1.17 8.51 -7.86
C ASN A 88 -1.28 6.99 -7.93
N ARG A 89 -0.31 6.28 -7.35
CA ARG A 89 -0.36 4.83 -7.14
C ARG A 89 -0.31 4.54 -5.64
N GLY A 90 -1.44 4.07 -5.10
CA GLY A 90 -1.57 3.69 -3.70
C GLY A 90 -1.28 2.21 -3.44
N PHE A 91 -0.84 1.91 -2.22
CA PHE A 91 -0.63 0.59 -1.65
C PHE A 91 -1.18 0.53 -0.23
N ASP A 92 -2.07 -0.43 0.04
CA ASP A 92 -2.59 -0.72 1.38
C ASP A 92 -1.65 -1.68 2.12
N LEU A 93 -0.89 -1.17 3.08
CA LEU A 93 0.05 -2.00 3.82
C LEU A 93 -0.65 -2.97 4.79
N THR A 94 -1.97 -2.87 4.96
CA THR A 94 -2.75 -3.88 5.70
C THR A 94 -3.03 -5.13 4.88
N ILE A 95 -2.69 -5.13 3.58
CA ILE A 95 -2.85 -6.24 2.65
C ILE A 95 -1.47 -6.71 2.19
N LYS A 96 -1.10 -7.95 2.56
CA LYS A 96 0.20 -8.55 2.20
C LYS A 96 0.49 -8.51 0.70
N GLY A 97 -0.53 -8.71 -0.14
CA GLY A 97 -0.41 -8.60 -1.60
C GLY A 97 0.05 -7.22 -2.09
N ASP A 98 -0.46 -6.14 -1.50
CA ASP A 98 -0.06 -4.78 -1.86
C ASP A 98 1.37 -4.48 -1.41
N VAL A 99 1.78 -5.00 -0.25
CA VAL A 99 3.18 -4.92 0.21
C VAL A 99 4.12 -5.64 -0.75
N MET A 100 3.75 -6.86 -1.20
CA MET A 100 4.55 -7.62 -2.16
C MET A 100 4.66 -6.89 -3.50
N LEU A 101 3.55 -6.38 -4.03
CA LEU A 101 3.54 -5.62 -5.28
C LEU A 101 4.39 -4.35 -5.19
N MET A 102 4.30 -3.63 -4.07
CA MET A 102 5.06 -2.42 -3.82
C MET A 102 6.57 -2.70 -3.87
N TYR A 103 7.06 -3.68 -3.11
CA TYR A 103 8.50 -3.99 -3.12
C TYR A 103 8.97 -4.62 -4.43
N ASN A 104 8.09 -5.27 -5.19
CA ASN A 104 8.41 -5.74 -6.53
C ASN A 104 8.56 -4.58 -7.53
N GLN A 105 7.74 -3.53 -7.40
CA GLN A 105 7.80 -2.35 -8.29
C GLN A 105 8.87 -1.34 -7.86
N PHE A 106 9.09 -1.19 -6.56
CA PHE A 106 9.99 -0.21 -5.96
C PHE A 106 10.97 -0.90 -5.00
N PRO A 107 11.88 -1.76 -5.50
CA PRO A 107 12.78 -2.54 -4.66
C PRO A 107 13.73 -1.65 -3.83
N ASP A 108 14.06 -0.46 -4.34
CA ASP A 108 14.94 0.51 -3.68
C ASP A 108 14.19 1.46 -2.71
N LEU A 109 12.88 1.24 -2.50
CA LEU A 109 12.12 2.04 -1.55
C LEU A 109 12.61 1.79 -0.12
N VAL A 110 13.19 2.82 0.47
CA VAL A 110 13.50 2.84 1.91
C VAL A 110 12.41 3.64 2.62
N ILE A 111 11.65 2.99 3.50
CA ILE A 111 10.66 3.66 4.34
C ILE A 111 11.42 4.55 5.35
N PRO A 112 11.17 5.88 5.35
CA PRO A 112 11.82 6.77 6.30
C PRO A 112 11.54 6.36 7.73
N GLN A 113 12.61 6.24 8.53
CA GLN A 113 12.46 6.02 9.96
C GLN A 113 11.90 7.27 10.62
N MET A 114 11.06 7.08 11.63
CA MET A 114 10.60 8.18 12.47
C MET A 114 11.80 8.78 13.21
N PRO A 115 11.97 10.10 13.21
CA PRO A 115 13.01 10.74 14.00
C PRO A 115 12.78 10.43 15.49
N ARG A 116 13.73 9.73 16.11
CA ARG A 116 13.64 9.27 17.51
C ARG A 116 13.42 10.40 18.53
N ALA A 117 13.74 11.65 18.17
CA ALA A 117 13.88 12.77 19.10
C ALA A 117 12.62 13.64 19.30
N MET A 118 11.50 13.39 18.62
CA MET A 118 10.49 14.45 18.45
C MET A 118 9.36 14.53 19.49
N ASN A 119 9.33 13.64 20.49
CA ASN A 119 8.26 13.68 21.49
C ASN A 119 8.45 14.73 22.61
N GLN A 120 9.60 15.40 22.74
CA GLN A 120 9.85 16.23 23.94
C GLN A 120 10.59 17.57 23.74
N THR A 121 11.35 17.81 22.66
CA THR A 121 12.36 18.89 22.72
C THR A 121 12.13 20.08 21.77
N TYR A 122 11.24 19.99 20.78
CA TYR A 122 11.17 20.99 19.70
C TYR A 122 10.22 22.17 19.95
N LEU A 123 9.43 22.15 21.02
CA LEU A 123 8.43 23.19 21.27
C LEU A 123 8.87 24.28 22.23
N GLY A 124 10.04 24.18 22.86
CA GLY A 124 10.42 25.08 23.98
C GLY A 124 9.43 25.04 25.16
N ALA A 125 8.38 24.23 25.07
CA ALA A 125 7.32 24.07 26.04
C ALA A 125 7.52 22.71 26.72
N GLN A 126 7.79 22.77 28.03
CA GLN A 126 7.74 21.63 28.95
C GLN A 126 6.31 21.06 29.12
N ASP A 127 5.44 21.19 28.12
CA ASP A 127 4.09 20.65 28.22
C ASP A 127 4.10 19.18 27.80
N THR A 128 4.48 18.32 28.75
CA THR A 128 4.44 16.86 28.61
C THR A 128 3.02 16.30 28.46
N THR A 129 1.98 17.14 28.55
CA THR A 129 0.58 16.72 28.42
C THR A 129 0.10 16.71 26.97
N MET A 130 0.73 17.49 26.07
CA MET A 130 0.34 17.57 24.67
C MET A 130 0.97 16.43 23.85
N LYS A 131 0.16 15.41 23.55
CA LYS A 131 0.57 14.30 22.69
C LYS A 131 0.43 14.70 21.22
N PHE A 132 1.52 14.67 20.49
CA PHE A 132 1.52 14.72 19.03
C PHE A 132 1.56 13.30 18.47
N SER A 133 0.75 13.03 17.45
CA SER A 133 0.77 11.76 16.72
C SER A 133 1.26 11.98 15.30
N MET A 134 2.09 11.05 14.81
CA MET A 134 2.51 11.08 13.41
C MET A 134 1.29 10.86 12.52
N TYR A 135 1.14 11.76 11.55
CA TYR A 135 0.09 11.68 10.55
C TYR A 135 0.61 11.19 9.21
N ARG A 136 1.67 11.81 8.72
CA ARG A 136 2.14 11.63 7.36
C ARG A 136 3.62 11.95 7.23
N ILE A 137 4.32 11.21 6.38
CA ILE A 137 5.65 11.57 5.90
C ILE A 137 5.53 11.80 4.40
N ASP A 138 6.02 12.93 3.90
CA ASP A 138 6.14 13.20 2.48
C ASP A 138 7.61 13.20 2.10
N MET A 139 8.01 12.21 1.31
CA MET A 139 9.37 12.07 0.82
C MET A 139 9.45 12.64 -0.59
N HIS A 140 10.31 13.64 -0.76
CA HIS A 140 10.66 14.28 -2.02
C HIS A 140 12.11 13.92 -2.41
N ARG A 141 12.52 14.33 -3.61
CA ARG A 141 13.88 14.08 -4.11
C ARG A 141 14.96 14.65 -3.19
N ASP A 142 14.77 15.84 -2.67
CA ASP A 142 15.74 16.60 -1.89
C ASP A 142 15.43 16.68 -0.40
N SER A 143 14.21 16.31 -0.01
CA SER A 143 13.70 16.52 1.34
C SER A 143 12.70 15.46 1.78
N THR A 144 12.57 15.27 3.09
CA THR A 144 11.53 14.45 3.71
C THR A 144 10.82 15.31 4.76
N ILE A 145 9.50 15.40 4.66
CA ILE A 145 8.65 16.22 5.51
C ILE A 145 7.86 15.31 6.43
N TYR A 146 8.10 15.38 7.74
CA TYR A 146 7.36 14.66 8.76
C TYR A 146 6.26 15.56 9.31
N THR A 147 5.01 15.15 9.21
CA THR A 147 3.85 15.92 9.69
C THR A 147 3.17 15.23 10.86
N TYR A 148 2.99 15.99 11.93
CA TYR A 148 2.39 15.57 13.19
C TYR A 148 1.11 16.37 13.47
N PHE A 149 0.13 15.72 14.08
CA PHE A 149 -1.09 16.36 14.59
C PHE A 149 -1.10 16.44 16.10
N ARG A 150 -1.66 17.53 16.62
CA ARG A 150 -1.96 17.69 18.05
C ARG A 150 -3.14 16.79 18.43
N GLY A 151 -2.98 15.99 19.49
CA GLY A 151 -4.01 15.10 20.01
C GLY A 151 -4.18 13.80 19.22
N THR A 152 -5.31 13.14 19.43
CA THR A 152 -5.71 11.92 18.71
C THR A 152 -6.59 12.24 17.51
N GLU A 153 -6.43 13.39 16.86
CA GLU A 153 -7.20 13.70 15.66
C GLU A 153 -6.97 12.58 14.64
N ILE A 154 -7.97 11.71 14.53
CA ILE A 154 -8.01 10.60 13.60
C ILE A 154 -8.23 11.27 12.25
N GLY A 155 -7.14 11.57 11.55
CA GLY A 155 -7.21 12.09 10.19
C GLY A 155 -8.19 11.21 9.42
N HIS A 156 -9.32 11.79 9.00
CA HIS A 156 -10.30 11.09 8.20
C HIS A 156 -9.56 10.55 6.99
N GLY A 157 -9.57 9.22 6.84
CA GLY A 157 -8.93 8.57 5.71
C GLY A 157 -9.44 9.17 4.41
N PHE A 158 -8.56 9.32 3.42
CA PHE A 158 -8.88 9.74 2.06
C PHE A 158 -9.76 8.71 1.32
N SER A 159 -10.81 8.16 1.93
CA SER A 159 -11.77 7.33 1.21
C SER A 159 -12.79 8.26 0.55
N SER A 160 -12.61 8.50 -0.75
CA SER A 160 -13.57 9.21 -1.60
C SER A 160 -14.90 8.43 -1.77
N GLY A 161 -14.97 7.22 -1.25
CA GLY A 161 -16.07 6.30 -1.44
C GLY A 161 -15.91 4.99 -0.67
N LEU A 162 -16.84 4.07 -0.91
CA LEU A 162 -16.74 2.68 -0.50
C LEU A 162 -16.11 1.87 -1.64
N PRO A 163 -15.12 0.99 -1.35
CA PRO A 163 -14.54 0.13 -2.38
C PRO A 163 -15.58 -0.88 -2.86
N ALA A 164 -15.32 -1.45 -4.04
CA ALA A 164 -16.07 -2.60 -4.52
C ALA A 164 -15.92 -3.77 -3.54
N LYS A 165 -16.98 -4.57 -3.40
CA LYS A 165 -17.03 -5.66 -2.42
C LYS A 165 -17.55 -6.93 -3.07
N PHE A 166 -17.11 -8.07 -2.54
CA PHE A 166 -17.71 -9.34 -2.88
C PHE A 166 -19.19 -9.37 -2.46
N ASN A 167 -20.08 -9.76 -3.37
CA ASN A 167 -21.52 -9.87 -3.12
C ASN A 167 -21.90 -11.34 -2.86
N GLY A 168 -21.76 -11.78 -1.60
CA GLY A 168 -22.15 -13.12 -1.19
C GLY A 168 -21.42 -13.63 0.05
N ASP A 169 -21.53 -14.93 0.29
CA ASP A 169 -20.84 -15.60 1.38
C ASP A 169 -19.34 -15.78 1.04
N PHE A 170 -18.53 -14.88 1.59
CA PHE A 170 -17.09 -14.92 1.44
C PHE A 170 -16.45 -16.15 2.10
N GLN A 171 -17.08 -16.71 3.13
CA GLN A 171 -16.63 -17.97 3.74
C GLN A 171 -16.88 -19.12 2.77
N GLY A 172 -18.09 -19.23 2.23
CA GLY A 172 -18.43 -20.22 1.20
C GLY A 172 -17.54 -20.13 -0.04
N PHE A 173 -17.14 -18.93 -0.47
CA PHE A 173 -16.14 -18.75 -1.54
C PHE A 173 -14.80 -19.41 -1.20
N ARG A 174 -14.25 -19.12 -0.01
CA ARG A 174 -12.99 -19.70 0.46
C ARG A 174 -13.07 -21.22 0.62
N ASP A 175 -14.19 -21.73 1.14
CA ASP A 175 -14.41 -23.16 1.32
C ASP A 175 -14.55 -23.88 -0.02
N GLY A 176 -15.18 -23.24 -1.01
CA GLY A 176 -15.25 -23.73 -2.39
C GLY A 176 -13.87 -23.85 -3.04
N LEU A 177 -13.03 -22.82 -2.89
CA LEU A 177 -11.63 -22.86 -3.33
C LEU A 177 -10.86 -23.98 -2.63
N LYS A 178 -11.01 -24.11 -1.31
CA LYS A 178 -10.31 -25.12 -0.50
C LYS A 178 -10.68 -26.53 -0.93
N LYS A 179 -11.98 -26.81 -1.10
CA LYS A 179 -12.49 -28.10 -1.57
C LYS A 179 -11.93 -28.46 -2.94
N SER A 180 -11.83 -27.48 -3.84
CA SER A 180 -11.37 -27.71 -5.20
C SER A 180 -9.86 -27.88 -5.27
N THR A 181 -9.11 -27.17 -4.41
CA THR A 181 -7.63 -27.27 -4.32
C THR A 181 -7.18 -28.63 -3.78
N LYS A 182 -7.93 -29.24 -2.84
CA LYS A 182 -7.65 -30.61 -2.35
C LYS A 182 -7.64 -31.67 -3.45
N ARG A 183 -8.24 -31.41 -4.61
CA ARG A 183 -8.27 -32.33 -5.75
C ARG A 183 -7.03 -32.22 -6.65
N ILE A 184 -6.05 -31.38 -6.30
CA ILE A 184 -4.91 -30.99 -7.14
C ILE A 184 -3.57 -31.52 -6.55
N GLU A 185 -3.49 -32.79 -6.10
CA GLU A 185 -2.26 -33.41 -5.52
C GLU A 185 -0.94 -33.13 -6.29
N PRO A 186 0.23 -33.22 -5.63
CA PRO A 186 0.63 -32.54 -4.40
C PRO A 186 1.29 -31.20 -4.73
N ILE A 187 0.84 -30.14 -4.05
CA ILE A 187 1.37 -28.77 -4.19
C ILE A 187 2.65 -28.64 -3.35
N LYS A 188 3.69 -29.41 -3.69
CA LYS A 188 5.05 -29.17 -3.18
C LYS A 188 5.67 -28.09 -4.05
N ASP A 189 6.15 -27.02 -3.43
CA ASP A 189 6.96 -25.94 -4.02
C ASP A 189 6.25 -24.83 -4.81
N LEU A 190 5.10 -24.34 -4.35
CA LEU A 190 4.53 -23.09 -4.90
C LEU A 190 4.41 -22.01 -3.85
N ASP A 191 5.13 -20.92 -4.09
CA ASP A 191 4.81 -19.58 -3.59
C ASP A 191 3.32 -19.33 -3.82
N SER A 192 2.56 -19.49 -2.76
CA SER A 192 1.11 -19.65 -2.80
C SER A 192 0.34 -18.34 -2.81
N ALA A 193 1.08 -17.22 -2.82
CA ALA A 193 0.57 -15.87 -2.81
C ALA A 193 0.36 -15.37 -4.25
N LEU A 194 -0.88 -15.02 -4.56
CA LEU A 194 -1.33 -14.48 -5.83
C LEU A 194 -1.89 -13.08 -5.60
N VAL A 195 -1.56 -12.15 -6.48
CA VAL A 195 -2.24 -10.84 -6.56
C VAL A 195 -2.83 -10.71 -7.95
N TYR A 196 -4.15 -10.54 -8.00
CA TYR A 196 -4.87 -10.22 -9.23
C TYR A 196 -5.20 -8.74 -9.27
N GLU A 197 -5.02 -8.12 -10.43
CA GLU A 197 -5.65 -6.84 -10.76
C GLU A 197 -6.90 -7.12 -11.62
N THR A 198 -7.98 -6.40 -11.36
CA THR A 198 -9.23 -6.54 -12.12
C THR A 198 -10.01 -5.24 -12.06
N VAL A 199 -10.96 -5.05 -12.97
CA VAL A 199 -11.87 -3.91 -12.96
C VAL A 199 -13.27 -4.38 -12.57
N VAL A 200 -13.86 -3.77 -11.55
CA VAL A 200 -15.27 -3.97 -11.21
C VAL A 200 -16.08 -2.92 -11.95
N SER A 201 -17.00 -3.37 -12.80
CA SER A 201 -17.88 -2.48 -13.56
C SER A 201 -18.98 -1.89 -12.68
N LYS A 202 -19.66 -0.83 -13.17
CA LYS A 202 -20.84 -0.24 -12.51
C LYS A 202 -22.01 -1.24 -12.36
N LYS A 203 -21.97 -2.37 -13.09
CA LYS A 203 -22.96 -3.45 -13.03
C LYS A 203 -22.57 -4.58 -12.06
N GLY A 204 -21.36 -4.53 -11.49
CA GLY A 204 -20.87 -5.54 -10.55
C GLY A 204 -20.26 -6.77 -11.24
N GLU A 205 -19.80 -6.60 -12.48
CA GLU A 205 -19.06 -7.62 -13.24
C GLU A 205 -17.55 -7.39 -13.09
N LEU A 206 -16.77 -8.47 -13.14
CA LEU A 206 -15.31 -8.38 -13.20
C LEU A 206 -14.83 -8.42 -14.65
N ASP A 207 -14.10 -7.38 -15.04
CA ASP A 207 -13.37 -7.27 -16.29
C ASP A 207 -11.86 -7.38 -16.03
N ASP A 208 -11.09 -7.70 -17.08
CA ASP A 208 -9.62 -7.58 -17.11
C ASP A 208 -8.89 -8.25 -15.94
N ILE A 209 -9.31 -9.44 -15.52
CA ILE A 209 -8.64 -10.19 -14.46
C ILE A 209 -7.23 -10.58 -14.93
N LYS A 210 -6.21 -9.98 -14.33
CA LYS A 210 -4.80 -10.16 -14.64
C LYS A 210 -4.03 -10.60 -13.40
N LEU A 211 -3.27 -11.68 -13.50
CA LEU A 211 -2.33 -12.09 -12.45
C LEU A 211 -1.09 -11.19 -12.50
N ILE A 212 -0.88 -10.35 -11.49
CA ILE A 212 0.22 -9.38 -11.45
C ILE A 212 1.35 -9.77 -10.49
N ILE A 213 1.08 -10.63 -9.51
CA ILE A 213 2.09 -11.27 -8.64
C ILE A 213 1.75 -12.74 -8.48
N GLY A 214 2.77 -13.60 -8.50
CA GLY A 214 2.64 -15.05 -8.39
C GLY A 214 2.92 -15.75 -9.72
N ARG A 215 2.75 -17.07 -9.75
CA ARG A 215 2.99 -17.90 -10.95
C ARG A 215 1.69 -18.49 -11.48
N SER A 216 1.55 -18.51 -12.80
CA SER A 216 0.46 -19.24 -13.45
C SER A 216 0.55 -20.72 -13.14
N SER A 217 -0.49 -21.28 -12.55
CA SER A 217 -0.56 -22.65 -12.03
C SER A 217 -2.00 -23.17 -12.07
N LYS A 218 -2.20 -24.44 -11.72
CA LYS A 218 -3.56 -24.98 -11.54
C LYS A 218 -4.33 -24.22 -10.46
N PHE A 219 -3.66 -23.82 -9.37
CA PHE A 219 -4.26 -23.02 -8.31
C PHE A 219 -4.66 -21.62 -8.79
N SER A 220 -3.78 -20.93 -9.53
CA SER A 220 -4.10 -19.59 -10.04
C SER A 220 -5.29 -19.64 -11.01
N LYS A 221 -5.31 -20.59 -11.95
CA LYS A 221 -6.44 -20.79 -12.88
C LYS A 221 -7.75 -21.04 -12.14
N LEU A 222 -7.71 -21.85 -11.09
CA LEU A 222 -8.87 -22.16 -10.26
C LEU A 222 -9.40 -20.91 -9.53
N VAL A 223 -8.51 -20.10 -8.98
CA VAL A 223 -8.86 -18.82 -8.36
C VAL A 223 -9.48 -17.88 -9.39
N GLU A 224 -8.87 -17.72 -10.56
CA GLU A 224 -9.37 -16.88 -11.64
C GLU A 224 -10.78 -17.28 -12.09
N GLU A 225 -11.02 -18.58 -12.33
CA GLU A 225 -12.35 -19.10 -12.68
C GLU A 225 -13.40 -18.85 -11.58
N SER A 226 -12.98 -18.95 -10.31
CA SER A 226 -13.87 -18.70 -9.18
C SER A 226 -14.23 -17.21 -9.06
N LEU A 227 -13.26 -16.33 -9.32
CA LEU A 227 -13.49 -14.88 -9.34
C LEU A 227 -14.46 -14.48 -10.46
N LYS A 228 -14.34 -15.07 -11.66
CA LYS A 228 -15.26 -14.82 -12.80
C LYS A 228 -16.71 -15.20 -12.49
N LYS A 229 -16.93 -16.22 -11.66
CA LYS A 229 -18.26 -16.69 -11.26
C LYS A 229 -18.84 -15.91 -10.08
N ALA A 230 -18.01 -15.14 -9.37
CA ALA A 230 -18.44 -14.37 -8.22
C ALA A 230 -19.26 -13.15 -8.63
N ARG A 231 -20.20 -12.75 -7.78
CA ARG A 231 -20.94 -11.50 -7.92
C ARG A 231 -20.25 -10.41 -7.11
N TRP A 232 -20.27 -9.19 -7.62
CA TRP A 232 -19.64 -8.05 -6.97
C TRP A 232 -20.63 -6.91 -6.76
N VAL A 233 -20.45 -6.19 -5.67
CA VAL A 233 -21.05 -4.88 -5.45
C VAL A 233 -20.08 -3.84 -6.00
N PRO A 234 -20.50 -2.98 -6.94
CA PRO A 234 -19.66 -1.91 -7.44
C PRO A 234 -19.17 -0.97 -6.33
N ALA A 235 -18.07 -0.27 -6.59
CA ALA A 235 -17.66 0.83 -5.73
C ALA A 235 -18.65 1.99 -5.85
N PHE A 236 -18.66 2.84 -4.83
CA PHE A 236 -19.60 3.95 -4.70
C PHE A 236 -18.87 5.19 -4.23
N GLN A 237 -19.08 6.33 -4.90
CA GLN A 237 -18.52 7.62 -4.50
C GLN A 237 -19.39 8.28 -3.43
N SER A 238 -18.82 8.54 -2.26
CA SER A 238 -19.58 9.04 -1.09
C SER A 238 -20.21 10.40 -1.31
N SER A 239 -19.56 11.28 -2.08
CA SER A 239 -20.01 12.65 -2.30
C SER A 239 -21.20 12.77 -3.25
N THR A 240 -21.33 11.86 -4.22
CA THR A 240 -22.31 11.97 -5.31
C THR A 240 -23.36 10.86 -5.27
N GLY A 241 -23.10 9.78 -4.56
CA GLY A 241 -23.95 8.61 -4.62
C GLY A 241 -23.64 7.67 -5.80
N ALA A 242 -22.69 8.04 -6.67
CA ALA A 242 -22.54 7.39 -7.96
C ALA A 242 -21.80 6.06 -7.86
N LEU A 243 -22.28 5.06 -8.61
CA LEU A 243 -21.54 3.81 -8.82
C LEU A 243 -20.35 4.05 -9.75
N MET A 244 -19.21 3.46 -9.41
CA MET A 244 -17.95 3.67 -10.10
C MET A 244 -17.45 2.38 -10.76
N ARG A 245 -16.89 2.52 -11.97
CA ARG A 245 -15.98 1.53 -12.55
C ARG A 245 -14.65 1.71 -11.83
N VAL A 246 -14.13 0.68 -11.16
CA VAL A 246 -12.90 0.79 -10.36
C VAL A 246 -11.96 -0.37 -10.61
N LYS A 247 -10.68 -0.06 -10.68
CA LYS A 247 -9.61 -1.06 -10.63
C LYS A 247 -9.38 -1.48 -9.18
N MET A 248 -9.27 -2.78 -8.95
CA MET A 248 -9.04 -3.35 -7.63
C MET A 248 -7.97 -4.44 -7.68
N ARG A 249 -7.31 -4.65 -6.54
CA ARG A 249 -6.36 -5.74 -6.35
C ARG A 249 -6.92 -6.78 -5.39
N ILE A 250 -6.85 -8.06 -5.76
CA ILE A 250 -7.33 -9.19 -4.96
C ILE A 250 -6.13 -10.02 -4.57
N TYR A 251 -5.89 -10.14 -3.27
CA TYR A 251 -4.85 -11.02 -2.74
C TYR A 251 -5.44 -12.38 -2.38
N VAL A 252 -4.80 -13.45 -2.83
CA VAL A 252 -5.16 -14.83 -2.50
C VAL A 252 -3.92 -15.60 -2.09
N GLU A 253 -3.94 -16.28 -0.95
CA GLU A 253 -2.83 -17.10 -0.46
C GLU A 253 -3.32 -18.50 -0.08
N LEU A 254 -2.63 -19.54 -0.53
CA LEU A 254 -2.79 -20.90 -0.04
C LEU A 254 -1.74 -21.18 1.06
N CYS A 255 -2.16 -21.15 2.31
CA CYS A 255 -1.30 -21.39 3.46
C CYS A 255 -0.77 -22.84 3.50
N GLN A 256 0.30 -23.06 4.26
CA GLN A 256 0.94 -24.39 4.38
C GLN A 256 0.00 -25.45 4.99
N ASP A 257 -0.94 -25.04 5.82
CA ASP A 257 -1.99 -25.88 6.42
C ASP A 257 -3.18 -26.13 5.48
N GLY A 258 -3.13 -25.61 4.25
CA GLY A 258 -4.20 -25.67 3.26
C GLY A 258 -5.35 -24.69 3.53
N GLU A 259 -5.20 -23.73 4.45
CA GLU A 259 -6.10 -22.57 4.52
C GLU A 259 -5.96 -21.73 3.25
N ILE A 260 -7.06 -21.14 2.79
CA ILE A 260 -7.05 -20.14 1.73
C ILE A 260 -7.43 -18.79 2.33
N VAL A 261 -6.50 -17.85 2.27
CA VAL A 261 -6.72 -16.47 2.67
C VAL A 261 -7.06 -15.66 1.43
N VAL A 262 -8.12 -14.88 1.51
CA VAL A 262 -8.48 -13.91 0.46
C VAL A 262 -8.62 -12.55 1.13
N LYS A 263 -7.94 -11.54 0.60
CA LYS A 263 -8.02 -10.15 1.08
C LYS A 263 -8.40 -9.22 -0.07
N LEU A 264 -9.33 -8.33 0.22
CA LEU A 264 -9.83 -7.30 -0.69
C LEU A 264 -9.45 -5.92 -0.15
N PRO A 265 -9.37 -4.89 -1.01
CA PRO A 265 -9.12 -3.53 -0.59
C PRO A 265 -10.22 -3.06 0.37
N ASN A 266 -9.81 -2.47 1.51
CA ASN A 266 -10.74 -1.89 2.48
C ASN A 266 -11.01 -0.39 2.24
N LYS A 267 -10.25 0.22 1.34
CA LYS A 267 -10.35 1.62 0.94
C LYS A 267 -10.55 1.72 -0.55
N LEU A 268 -11.37 2.69 -0.94
CA LEU A 268 -11.34 3.23 -2.28
C LEU A 268 -10.18 4.23 -2.34
N TYR A 269 -9.01 3.79 -2.79
CA TYR A 269 -7.99 4.76 -3.24
C TYR A 269 -8.51 5.45 -4.50
N ASN A 270 -7.89 6.56 -4.89
CA ASN A 270 -8.00 7.09 -6.25
C ASN A 270 -7.34 6.12 -7.25
N HIS A 271 -7.78 4.87 -7.26
CA HIS A 271 -7.87 4.07 -8.47
C HIS A 271 -9.14 4.55 -9.13
N THR A 272 -9.08 5.78 -9.66
CA THR A 272 -9.95 6.13 -10.78
C THR A 272 -9.90 4.92 -11.70
N GLY A 273 -11.08 4.42 -12.09
CA GLY A 273 -11.15 3.54 -13.24
C GLY A 273 -10.28 4.14 -14.34
N ASP A 274 -9.63 3.26 -15.08
CA ASP A 274 -9.03 3.61 -16.37
C ASP A 274 -9.88 4.67 -17.08
#